data_AF-A0A1C3WGF3-F1
#
_entry.id   AF-A0A1C3WGF3-F1
#
_cell.length_a   1.000
_cell.length_b   1.000
_cell.length_c   1.000
_cell.angle_alpha   90.00
_cell.angle_beta   90.00
_cell.angle_gamma   90.00
#
_symmetry.space_group_name_H-M   'P 1'
#
loop_
_entity.id
_entity.type
_entity.pdbx_description
1 polymer ?
#
loop_
_entity_poly.entity_id
_entity_poly.type
_entity_poly.pdbx_seq_one_letter_code
_entity_poly.pdbx_strand_id
1 'polypeptide(L)'
;MTNASTKKKVKLTVMETVYPPISSQEAVWLQHVPEVEELWRGSDFYMIGGRAEATFRNVAVDADAHVMTLDFFVGDDCVDAVALNLRALPGVAAAPSSTYWIEAGNKLIRLWDGPVDEPGSTVLEWFTTEKLIWDRSRGRSGITGFERYTKAATYDLLYVGIAKVGDSFDRLISRGHKARMEILSNEPQRYPGARVSDEIMLFLFRAQPLIMTTFEPDHDFENEDFSGAYDHKRIVADAEKAFVSLLKPQYNVVKFANYPKGADGLHGSDYVRYGYVIGESITFNTAHGQMSGARDPLTGSHTSEADSIFVEGDTVSLFISGVDYPSGGKEALASEPPAD
;
A
#
# COMPACT_ATOMS: atom_id res chain seq x y z
N MET A 1 26.11 9.84 38.52
CA MET A 1 25.20 10.68 37.70
C MET A 1 25.37 10.23 36.27
N THR A 2 24.40 9.50 35.73
CA THR A 2 24.36 9.14 34.31
C THR A 2 24.06 10.41 33.54
N ASN A 3 24.98 10.88 32.68
CA ASN A 3 24.70 11.96 31.74
C ASN A 3 23.48 11.53 30.91
N ALA A 4 22.33 12.13 31.18
CA ALA A 4 21.18 11.97 30.32
C ALA A 4 21.54 12.54 28.96
N SER A 5 21.21 11.83 27.88
CA SER A 5 21.39 12.35 26.53
C SER A 5 20.61 13.65 26.38
N THR A 6 21.29 14.74 26.01
CA THR A 6 20.68 16.06 25.69
C THR A 6 20.03 16.08 24.31
N LYS A 7 20.02 14.92 23.63
CA LYS A 7 19.45 14.70 22.30
C LYS A 7 18.52 13.49 22.33
N LYS A 8 17.34 13.60 21.72
CA LYS A 8 16.39 12.49 21.55
C LYS A 8 16.00 12.37 20.10
N LYS A 9 16.04 11.15 19.56
CA LYS A 9 15.61 10.83 18.20
C LYS A 9 14.39 9.91 18.22
N VAL A 10 13.36 10.30 17.49
CA VAL A 10 12.18 9.47 17.23
C VAL A 10 12.08 9.24 15.74
N LYS A 11 11.64 8.05 15.32
CA LYS A 11 11.48 7.72 13.91
C LYS A 11 10.11 7.10 13.65
N LEU A 12 9.41 7.58 12.63
CA LEU A 12 8.24 6.90 12.07
C LEU A 12 8.57 6.45 10.64
N THR A 13 8.33 5.19 10.31
CA THR A 13 8.55 4.67 8.96
C THR A 13 7.21 4.41 8.30
N VAL A 14 6.92 5.13 7.22
CA VAL A 14 5.72 4.92 6.41
C VAL A 14 6.03 3.91 5.32
N MET A 15 5.27 2.83 5.27
CA MET A 15 5.35 1.83 4.20
C MET A 15 4.41 2.27 3.09
N GLU A 16 4.96 2.79 2.00
CA GLU A 16 4.19 3.25 0.84
C GLU A 16 4.41 2.31 -0.34
N THR A 17 3.33 1.96 -1.05
CA THR A 17 3.45 1.15 -2.26
C THR A 17 4.10 1.94 -3.39
N VAL A 18 5.03 1.32 -4.11
CA VAL A 18 5.72 1.94 -5.27
C VAL A 18 4.91 1.84 -6.56
N TYR A 19 3.89 0.99 -6.55
CA TYR A 19 3.02 0.66 -7.66
C TYR A 19 1.69 0.13 -7.08
N PRO A 20 0.55 0.24 -7.79
CA PRO A 20 -0.67 -0.44 -7.38
C PRO A 20 -0.42 -1.90 -7.00
N PRO A 21 -1.13 -2.47 -6.01
CA PRO A 21 -1.08 -3.91 -5.76
C PRO A 21 -1.40 -4.66 -7.06
N ILE A 22 -0.71 -5.78 -7.29
CA ILE A 22 -0.87 -6.58 -8.51
C ILE A 22 -1.13 -8.03 -8.15
N SER A 23 -1.92 -8.72 -8.94
CA SER A 23 -2.03 -10.17 -8.80
C SER A 23 -0.74 -10.86 -9.21
N SER A 24 -0.56 -12.09 -8.73
CA SER A 24 0.56 -12.93 -9.14
C SER A 24 0.56 -13.21 -10.65
N GLN A 25 -0.60 -13.19 -11.29
CA GLN A 25 -0.73 -13.32 -12.74
C GLN A 25 -0.31 -12.03 -13.46
N GLU A 26 -0.75 -10.86 -12.99
CA GLU A 26 -0.37 -9.56 -13.56
C GLU A 26 1.14 -9.32 -13.46
N ALA A 27 1.76 -9.75 -12.36
CA ALA A 27 3.21 -9.69 -12.20
C ALA A 27 3.97 -10.39 -13.35
N VAL A 28 3.42 -11.47 -13.90
CA VAL A 28 4.03 -12.18 -15.05
C VAL A 28 3.91 -11.38 -16.35
N TRP A 29 2.82 -10.63 -16.52
CA TRP A 29 2.60 -9.79 -17.70
C TRP A 29 3.45 -8.52 -17.67
N LEU A 30 3.55 -7.90 -16.49
CA LEU A 30 4.14 -6.58 -16.32
C LEU A 30 5.66 -6.61 -16.08
N GLN A 31 6.26 -7.77 -15.74
CA GLN A 31 7.70 -7.89 -15.49
C GLN A 31 8.60 -7.58 -16.70
N HIS A 32 8.03 -7.42 -17.90
CA HIS A 32 8.75 -7.08 -19.12
C HIS A 32 8.47 -5.65 -19.60
N VAL A 33 7.71 -4.86 -18.82
CA VAL A 33 7.41 -3.46 -19.12
C VAL A 33 8.42 -2.57 -18.39
N PRO A 34 9.36 -1.91 -19.10
CA PRO A 34 10.48 -1.19 -18.48
C PRO A 34 10.05 -0.12 -17.46
N GLU A 35 8.98 0.62 -17.75
CA GLU A 35 8.47 1.69 -16.88
C GLU A 35 7.91 1.12 -15.57
N VAL A 36 7.34 -0.08 -15.61
CA VAL A 36 6.82 -0.77 -14.42
C VAL A 36 7.95 -1.40 -13.63
N GLU A 37 8.94 -1.99 -14.31
CA GLU A 37 10.14 -2.52 -13.68
C GLU A 37 10.88 -1.44 -12.87
N GLU A 38 11.09 -0.24 -13.45
CA GLU A 38 11.76 0.88 -12.77
C GLU A 38 11.06 1.24 -11.45
N LEU A 39 9.73 1.30 -11.45
CA LEU A 39 8.94 1.56 -10.24
C LEU A 39 9.12 0.46 -9.19
N TRP A 40 9.03 -0.81 -9.61
CA TRP A 40 9.16 -1.97 -8.72
C TRP A 40 10.54 -2.08 -8.08
N ARG A 41 11.61 -1.73 -8.80
CA ARG A 41 12.98 -1.66 -8.26
C ARG A 41 13.14 -0.63 -7.14
N GLY A 42 12.21 0.32 -7.05
CA GLY A 42 12.12 1.27 -5.96
C GLY A 42 11.65 0.70 -4.61
N SER A 43 11.40 -0.61 -4.52
CA SER A 43 10.92 -1.30 -3.31
C SER A 43 11.94 -2.33 -2.79
N ASP A 44 11.97 -2.53 -1.48
CA ASP A 44 12.77 -3.57 -0.84
C ASP A 44 12.09 -4.24 0.36
N PHE A 45 10.83 -3.88 0.59
CA PHE A 45 9.91 -4.55 1.48
C PHE A 45 8.68 -4.97 0.67
N TYR A 46 8.15 -6.15 0.93
CA TYR A 46 6.94 -6.62 0.25
C TYR A 46 6.06 -7.46 1.15
N MET A 47 4.77 -7.44 0.84
CA MET A 47 3.78 -8.33 1.45
C MET A 47 3.07 -9.12 0.35
N ILE A 48 2.64 -10.33 0.70
CA ILE A 48 1.79 -11.16 -0.15
C ILE A 48 0.49 -11.37 0.61
N GLY A 49 -0.61 -10.96 -0.02
CA GLY A 49 -1.95 -11.09 0.52
C GLY A 49 -2.84 -11.97 -0.36
N GLY A 50 -3.91 -12.50 0.21
CA GLY A 50 -4.93 -13.24 -0.52
C GLY A 50 -6.30 -12.60 -0.35
N ARG A 51 -7.08 -12.52 -1.42
CA ARG A 51 -8.48 -12.06 -1.39
C ARG A 51 -9.24 -12.75 -2.53
N ALA A 52 -10.54 -12.98 -2.34
CA ALA A 52 -11.40 -13.45 -3.42
C ALA A 52 -11.28 -12.54 -4.65
N GLU A 53 -11.38 -13.15 -5.83
CA GLU A 53 -11.25 -12.46 -7.11
C GLU A 53 -12.18 -11.23 -7.19
N ALA A 54 -11.62 -10.09 -7.62
CA ALA A 54 -12.44 -8.93 -7.96
C ALA A 54 -12.75 -8.87 -9.45
N THR A 55 -13.92 -8.31 -9.76
CA THR A 55 -14.36 -8.08 -11.14
C THR A 55 -15.17 -6.80 -11.29
N PHE A 56 -15.11 -6.22 -12.48
CA PHE A 56 -16.05 -5.22 -12.95
C PHE A 56 -17.25 -5.92 -13.59
N ARG A 57 -18.47 -5.54 -13.18
CA ARG A 57 -19.73 -6.03 -13.76
C ARG A 57 -20.60 -4.85 -14.19
N ASN A 58 -21.60 -5.11 -15.03
CA ASN A 58 -22.58 -4.11 -15.48
C ASN A 58 -21.93 -2.85 -16.08
N VAL A 59 -20.85 -3.02 -16.85
CA VAL A 59 -20.15 -1.90 -17.48
C VAL A 59 -21.06 -1.27 -18.54
N ALA A 60 -21.33 0.02 -18.40
CA ALA A 60 -22.08 0.82 -19.34
C ALA A 60 -21.33 2.14 -19.61
N VAL A 61 -21.45 2.64 -20.84
CA VAL A 61 -20.82 3.90 -21.26
C VAL A 61 -21.89 4.84 -21.77
N ASP A 62 -21.97 6.01 -21.15
CA ASP A 62 -22.68 7.17 -21.67
C ASP A 62 -21.69 7.99 -22.50
N ALA A 63 -21.81 7.88 -23.83
CA ALA A 63 -20.90 8.56 -24.75
C ALA A 63 -21.08 10.08 -24.75
N ASP A 64 -22.29 10.58 -24.49
CA ASP A 64 -22.61 12.01 -24.49
C ASP A 64 -22.10 12.67 -23.20
N ALA A 65 -22.30 12.02 -22.06
CA ALA A 65 -21.78 12.47 -20.77
C ALA A 65 -20.28 12.18 -20.58
N HIS A 66 -19.69 11.32 -21.42
CA HIS A 66 -18.34 10.79 -21.25
C HIS A 66 -18.13 10.12 -19.88
N VAL A 67 -19.13 9.37 -19.42
CA VAL A 67 -19.12 8.65 -18.14
C VAL A 67 -19.23 7.16 -18.38
N MET A 68 -18.33 6.38 -17.79
CA MET A 68 -18.47 4.94 -17.68
C MET A 68 -18.94 4.58 -16.28
N THR A 69 -20.02 3.80 -16.18
CA THR A 69 -20.49 3.24 -14.91
C THR A 69 -20.22 1.75 -14.86
N LEU A 70 -19.87 1.24 -13.69
CA LEU A 70 -19.65 -0.18 -13.44
C LEU A 70 -19.94 -0.51 -11.99
N ASP A 71 -20.17 -1.79 -11.69
CA ASP A 71 -20.24 -2.30 -10.33
C ASP A 71 -18.96 -3.06 -9.99
N PHE A 72 -18.38 -2.77 -8.82
CA PHE A 72 -17.19 -3.43 -8.32
C PHE A 72 -17.56 -4.62 -7.41
N PHE A 73 -17.14 -5.82 -7.81
CA PHE A 73 -17.42 -7.04 -7.07
C PHE A 73 -16.15 -7.64 -6.46
N VAL A 74 -16.31 -8.31 -5.32
CA VAL A 74 -15.31 -9.19 -4.70
C VAL A 74 -15.98 -10.53 -4.45
N GLY A 75 -15.61 -11.56 -5.23
CA GLY A 75 -16.43 -12.75 -5.41
C GLY A 75 -17.84 -12.36 -5.89
N ASP A 76 -18.86 -12.70 -5.10
CA ASP A 76 -20.25 -12.33 -5.36
C ASP A 76 -20.74 -11.10 -4.60
N ASP A 77 -19.91 -10.51 -3.74
CA ASP A 77 -20.27 -9.33 -2.97
C ASP A 77 -20.11 -8.08 -3.83
N CYS A 78 -21.23 -7.39 -4.11
CA CYS A 78 -21.21 -6.08 -4.74
C CYS A 78 -20.72 -5.04 -3.73
N VAL A 79 -19.46 -4.65 -3.86
CA VAL A 79 -18.83 -3.72 -2.93
C VAL A 79 -19.32 -2.31 -3.15
N ASP A 80 -19.48 -1.85 -4.38
CA ASP A 80 -20.09 -0.54 -4.71
C ASP A 80 -20.23 -0.33 -6.21
N ALA A 81 -21.10 0.61 -6.59
CA ALA A 81 -21.11 1.20 -7.92
C ALA A 81 -20.00 2.26 -8.06
N VAL A 82 -19.43 2.35 -9.26
CA VAL A 82 -18.34 3.25 -9.62
C VAL A 82 -18.72 4.02 -10.88
N ALA A 83 -18.44 5.31 -10.89
CA ALA A 83 -18.56 6.16 -12.07
C ALA A 83 -17.19 6.78 -12.41
N LEU A 84 -16.74 6.52 -13.62
CA LEU A 84 -15.52 7.08 -14.21
C LEU A 84 -15.90 8.21 -15.16
N ASN A 85 -15.60 9.45 -14.80
CA ASN A 85 -15.64 10.58 -15.72
C ASN A 85 -14.39 10.52 -16.61
N LEU A 86 -14.56 10.00 -17.82
CA LEU A 86 -13.45 9.61 -18.70
C LEU A 86 -12.59 10.81 -19.11
N ARG A 87 -13.19 12.01 -19.23
CA ARG A 87 -12.48 13.25 -19.58
C ARG A 87 -11.67 13.83 -18.42
N ALA A 88 -12.10 13.55 -17.18
CA ALA A 88 -11.42 14.03 -15.98
C ALA A 88 -10.24 13.12 -15.57
N LEU A 89 -10.08 11.97 -16.23
CA LEU A 89 -8.94 11.07 -16.00
C LEU A 89 -7.65 11.73 -16.51
N PRO A 90 -6.56 11.78 -15.70
CA PRO A 90 -5.36 12.53 -16.04
C PRO A 90 -4.77 12.20 -17.41
N GLY A 91 -4.70 10.91 -17.77
CA GLY A 91 -4.14 10.50 -19.05
C GLY A 91 -4.96 10.95 -20.25
N VAL A 92 -6.29 10.97 -20.12
CA VAL A 92 -7.21 11.44 -21.17
C VAL A 92 -7.22 12.97 -21.24
N ALA A 93 -7.22 13.65 -20.09
CA ALA A 93 -7.19 15.11 -20.02
C ALA A 93 -5.91 15.71 -20.61
N ALA A 94 -4.79 14.98 -20.50
CA ALA A 94 -3.50 15.39 -21.07
C ALA A 94 -3.35 15.03 -22.56
N ALA A 95 -4.23 14.18 -23.12
CA ALA A 95 -4.14 13.73 -24.49
C ALA A 95 -4.42 14.88 -25.48
N PRO A 96 -3.67 14.97 -26.60
CA PRO A 96 -3.91 16.00 -27.61
C PRO A 96 -5.21 15.76 -28.40
N SER A 97 -5.64 14.50 -28.48
CA SER A 97 -6.85 14.10 -29.19
C SER A 97 -8.09 14.29 -28.31
N SER A 98 -9.15 14.84 -28.88
CA SER A 98 -10.48 14.85 -28.26
C SER A 98 -11.22 13.52 -28.44
N THR A 99 -10.68 12.55 -29.17
CA THR A 99 -11.30 11.22 -29.34
C THR A 99 -10.49 10.17 -28.59
N TYR A 100 -11.18 9.23 -27.96
CA TYR A 100 -10.57 8.08 -27.30
C TYR A 100 -11.39 6.81 -27.59
N TRP A 101 -10.73 5.66 -27.51
CA TRP A 101 -11.33 4.35 -27.66
C TRP A 101 -11.34 3.61 -26.34
N ILE A 102 -12.39 2.83 -26.11
CA ILE A 102 -12.60 2.12 -24.85
C ILE A 102 -12.46 0.62 -25.13
N GLU A 103 -11.61 -0.01 -24.35
CA GLU A 103 -11.58 -1.46 -24.18
C GLU A 103 -12.03 -1.76 -22.74
N ALA A 104 -13.11 -2.53 -22.59
CA ALA A 104 -13.67 -2.86 -21.29
C ALA A 104 -13.87 -4.37 -21.15
N GLY A 105 -13.16 -4.96 -20.19
CA GLY A 105 -13.33 -6.33 -19.74
C GLY A 105 -13.70 -6.40 -18.26
N ASN A 106 -13.91 -7.61 -17.76
CA ASN A 106 -14.29 -7.86 -16.37
C ASN A 106 -13.14 -7.64 -15.37
N LYS A 107 -11.89 -7.50 -15.83
CA LYS A 107 -10.71 -7.25 -14.97
C LYS A 107 -9.83 -6.10 -15.43
N LEU A 108 -10.04 -5.61 -16.64
CA LEU A 108 -9.19 -4.60 -17.26
C LEU A 108 -10.06 -3.64 -18.07
N ILE A 109 -9.87 -2.35 -17.82
CA ILE A 109 -10.40 -1.27 -18.65
C ILE A 109 -9.21 -0.48 -19.18
N ARG A 110 -9.19 -0.16 -20.47
CA ARG A 110 -8.17 0.68 -21.11
C ARG A 110 -8.82 1.76 -21.97
N LEU A 111 -8.26 2.94 -21.92
CA LEU A 111 -8.58 4.08 -22.78
C LEU A 111 -7.39 4.32 -23.70
N TRP A 112 -7.66 4.49 -24.99
CA TRP A 112 -6.64 4.60 -26.04
C TRP A 112 -6.80 5.90 -26.82
N ASP A 113 -5.70 6.44 -27.36
CA ASP A 113 -5.70 7.64 -28.22
C ASP A 113 -5.96 7.34 -29.71
N GLY A 114 -6.02 6.05 -30.06
CA GLY A 114 -6.35 5.51 -31.37
C GLY A 114 -7.15 4.21 -31.22
N PRO A 115 -7.53 3.56 -32.34
CA PRO A 115 -8.25 2.30 -32.28
C PRO A 115 -7.47 1.23 -31.49
N VAL A 116 -8.20 0.40 -30.75
CA VAL A 116 -7.65 -0.63 -29.87
C VAL A 116 -6.76 -1.60 -30.67
N ASP A 117 -5.58 -1.89 -30.14
CA ASP A 117 -4.58 -2.81 -30.71
C ASP A 117 -4.06 -2.45 -32.13
N GLU A 118 -4.33 -1.24 -32.62
CA GLU A 118 -3.76 -0.77 -33.89
C GLU A 118 -2.35 -0.17 -33.73
N PRO A 119 -1.44 -0.37 -34.71
CA PRO A 119 -0.11 0.24 -34.68
C PRO A 119 -0.17 1.77 -34.59
N GLY A 120 0.54 2.33 -33.62
CA GLY A 120 0.58 3.78 -33.36
C GLY A 120 -0.43 4.27 -32.32
N SER A 121 -1.36 3.41 -31.88
CA SER A 121 -2.22 3.69 -30.73
C SER A 121 -1.48 3.47 -29.41
N THR A 122 -1.70 4.35 -28.44
CA THR A 122 -1.12 4.32 -27.10
C THR A 122 -2.23 4.30 -26.05
N VAL A 123 -2.01 3.57 -24.96
CA VAL A 123 -2.90 3.58 -23.80
C VAL A 123 -2.77 4.92 -23.07
N LEU A 124 -3.87 5.66 -22.98
CA LEU A 124 -3.99 6.91 -22.24
C LEU A 124 -4.18 6.67 -20.74
N GLU A 125 -5.06 5.73 -20.39
CA GLU A 125 -5.39 5.39 -19.01
C GLU A 125 -5.81 3.93 -18.93
N TRP A 126 -5.60 3.28 -17.79
CA TRP A 126 -6.04 1.91 -17.58
C TRP A 126 -6.41 1.64 -16.13
N PHE A 127 -7.25 0.64 -15.91
CA PHE A 127 -7.67 0.16 -14.60
C PHE A 127 -7.71 -1.35 -14.59
N THR A 128 -6.86 -1.97 -13.77
CA THR A 128 -7.18 -3.26 -13.17
C THR A 128 -8.05 -3.05 -11.94
N THR A 129 -8.61 -4.12 -11.39
CA THR A 129 -9.42 -4.05 -10.16
C THR A 129 -8.62 -3.44 -9.00
N GLU A 130 -7.36 -3.82 -8.85
CA GLU A 130 -6.50 -3.32 -7.78
C GLU A 130 -6.02 -1.90 -8.02
N LYS A 131 -5.71 -1.53 -9.27
CA LYS A 131 -5.38 -0.14 -9.62
C LYS A 131 -6.55 0.80 -9.36
N LEU A 132 -7.79 0.37 -9.62
CA LEU A 132 -8.98 1.19 -9.33
C LEU A 132 -9.13 1.45 -7.83
N ILE A 133 -8.96 0.43 -6.99
CA ILE A 133 -8.97 0.59 -5.52
C ILE A 133 -7.87 1.58 -5.09
N TRP A 134 -6.66 1.36 -5.59
CA TRP A 134 -5.49 2.17 -5.24
C TRP A 134 -5.67 3.64 -5.66
N ASP A 135 -6.09 3.88 -6.90
CA ASP A 135 -6.33 5.22 -7.44
C ASP A 135 -7.47 5.93 -6.69
N ARG A 136 -8.57 5.22 -6.38
CA ARG A 136 -9.67 5.78 -5.58
C ARG A 136 -9.18 6.19 -4.19
N SER A 137 -8.37 5.35 -3.55
CA SER A 137 -7.80 5.61 -2.21
C SER A 137 -6.86 6.79 -2.18
N ARG A 138 -6.25 7.12 -3.33
CA ARG A 138 -5.36 8.28 -3.53
C ARG A 138 -6.08 9.50 -4.07
N GLY A 139 -7.41 9.47 -4.17
CA GLY A 139 -8.20 10.60 -4.65
C GLY A 139 -7.97 10.94 -6.11
N ARG A 140 -7.64 9.95 -6.96
CA ARG A 140 -7.44 10.20 -8.39
C ARG A 140 -8.68 10.85 -9.01
N SER A 141 -8.45 11.94 -9.73
CA SER A 141 -9.49 12.65 -10.48
C SER A 141 -10.23 11.74 -11.44
N GLY A 142 -11.53 12.00 -11.60
CA GLY A 142 -12.40 11.26 -12.52
C GLY A 142 -12.98 9.97 -11.96
N ILE A 143 -12.65 9.57 -10.73
CA ILE A 143 -13.28 8.42 -10.06
C ILE A 143 -14.28 8.95 -9.01
N THR A 144 -15.54 8.55 -9.12
CA THR A 144 -16.61 8.92 -8.18
C THR A 144 -17.42 7.69 -7.78
N GLY A 145 -18.09 7.77 -6.61
CA GLY A 145 -18.63 6.59 -5.94
C GLY A 145 -17.51 5.74 -5.36
N PHE A 146 -17.70 4.42 -5.35
CA PHE A 146 -16.79 3.45 -4.75
C PHE A 146 -16.38 3.81 -3.30
N GLU A 147 -17.31 4.29 -2.48
CA GLU A 147 -17.03 4.80 -1.13
C GLU A 147 -16.55 3.71 -0.15
N ARG A 148 -16.93 2.44 -0.39
CA ARG A 148 -16.51 1.26 0.36
C ARG A 148 -15.25 0.61 -0.20
N TYR A 149 -14.38 1.36 -0.89
CA TYR A 149 -13.13 0.83 -1.44
C TYR A 149 -12.22 0.19 -0.37
N THR A 150 -12.27 0.64 0.89
CA THR A 150 -11.51 0.04 2.00
C THR A 150 -11.95 -1.39 2.30
N LYS A 151 -13.24 -1.71 2.12
CA LYS A 151 -13.76 -3.08 2.20
C LYS A 151 -13.20 -3.93 1.06
N ALA A 152 -13.10 -3.38 -0.14
CA ALA A 152 -12.45 -4.06 -1.27
C ALA A 152 -10.94 -4.26 -1.04
N ALA A 153 -10.28 -3.33 -0.34
CA ALA A 153 -8.85 -3.32 -0.03
C ALA A 153 -8.48 -4.14 1.23
N THR A 154 -9.26 -5.17 1.56
CA THR A 154 -9.01 -6.04 2.71
C THR A 154 -8.50 -7.41 2.24
N TYR A 155 -7.34 -7.83 2.73
CA TYR A 155 -6.63 -9.03 2.30
C TYR A 155 -6.17 -9.87 3.50
N ASP A 156 -6.15 -11.19 3.36
CA ASP A 156 -5.47 -12.07 4.30
C ASP A 156 -3.97 -11.97 4.08
N LEU A 157 -3.19 -11.58 5.09
CA LEU A 157 -1.74 -11.48 4.99
C LEU A 157 -1.09 -12.86 5.11
N LEU A 158 -0.52 -13.31 3.99
CA LEU A 158 0.07 -14.65 3.86
C LEU A 158 1.57 -14.62 4.14
N TYR A 159 2.25 -13.56 3.71
CA TYR A 159 3.70 -13.43 3.87
C TYR A 159 4.17 -11.98 3.92
N VAL A 160 5.24 -11.74 4.67
CA VAL A 160 6.00 -10.49 4.71
C VAL A 160 7.46 -10.83 4.41
N GLY A 161 8.11 -10.07 3.54
CA GLY A 161 9.52 -10.28 3.25
C GLY A 161 10.23 -9.02 2.78
N ILE A 162 11.56 -9.13 2.67
CA ILE A 162 12.43 -8.04 2.25
C ILE A 162 13.47 -8.48 1.23
N ALA A 163 14.03 -7.52 0.51
CA ALA A 163 15.24 -7.68 -0.28
C ALA A 163 16.48 -7.24 0.51
N LYS A 164 17.11 -8.19 1.21
CA LYS A 164 18.37 -7.98 1.94
C LYS A 164 19.51 -7.47 1.05
N VAL A 165 19.57 -7.97 -0.18
CA VAL A 165 20.49 -7.52 -1.24
C VAL A 165 19.65 -7.22 -2.47
N GLY A 166 19.92 -6.09 -3.12
CA GLY A 166 19.12 -5.59 -4.25
C GLY A 166 17.75 -5.07 -3.83
N ASP A 167 16.75 -5.37 -4.65
CA ASP A 167 15.37 -4.88 -4.57
C ASP A 167 14.32 -6.03 -4.62
N SER A 168 13.05 -5.69 -4.40
CA SER A 168 11.97 -6.68 -4.42
C SER A 168 11.69 -7.23 -5.82
N PHE A 169 12.00 -6.49 -6.90
CA PHE A 169 11.80 -7.00 -8.26
C PHE A 169 12.68 -8.22 -8.52
N ASP A 170 13.99 -8.09 -8.28
CA ASP A 170 14.93 -9.18 -8.49
C ASP A 170 14.64 -10.39 -7.60
N ARG A 171 14.17 -10.14 -6.37
CA ARG A 171 13.92 -11.18 -5.39
C ARG A 171 12.58 -11.88 -5.56
N LEU A 172 11.50 -11.12 -5.79
CA LEU A 172 10.12 -11.60 -5.76
C LEU A 172 9.57 -11.91 -7.14
N ILE A 173 9.91 -11.07 -8.12
CA ILE A 173 9.29 -11.08 -9.44
C ILE A 173 10.15 -11.90 -10.42
N SER A 174 11.37 -11.47 -10.72
CA SER A 174 12.16 -12.04 -11.82
C SER A 174 12.69 -13.45 -11.56
N ARG A 175 13.09 -13.75 -10.31
CA ARG A 175 13.67 -15.06 -9.93
C ARG A 175 12.68 -16.08 -9.41
N GLY A 176 11.41 -15.71 -9.22
CA GLY A 176 10.40 -16.58 -8.62
C GLY A 176 10.71 -16.96 -7.17
N HIS A 177 10.30 -16.12 -6.22
CA HIS A 177 10.57 -16.37 -4.79
C HIS A 177 9.91 -17.65 -4.28
N LYS A 178 10.66 -18.47 -3.53
CA LYS A 178 10.19 -19.75 -2.99
C LYS A 178 8.86 -19.63 -2.23
N ALA A 179 8.73 -18.64 -1.34
CA ALA A 179 7.49 -18.46 -0.57
C ALA A 179 6.29 -18.13 -1.47
N ARG A 180 6.50 -17.35 -2.55
CA ARG A 180 5.44 -17.06 -3.53
C ARG A 180 4.99 -18.33 -4.24
N MET A 181 5.92 -19.23 -4.60
CA MET A 181 5.59 -20.52 -5.24
C MET A 181 4.86 -21.46 -4.27
N GLU A 182 5.28 -21.49 -3.00
CA GLU A 182 4.60 -22.26 -1.95
C GLU A 182 3.18 -21.76 -1.71
N ILE A 183 2.96 -20.44 -1.67
CA ILE A 183 1.63 -19.84 -1.56
C ILE A 183 0.77 -20.25 -2.76
N LEU A 184 1.24 -20.03 -3.99
CA LEU A 184 0.49 -20.37 -5.21
C LEU A 184 0.14 -21.86 -5.33
N SER A 185 0.93 -22.73 -4.69
CA SER A 185 0.74 -24.18 -4.75
C SER A 185 -0.15 -24.73 -3.62
N ASN A 186 -0.26 -24.03 -2.49
CA ASN A 186 -0.93 -24.55 -1.29
C ASN A 186 -2.17 -23.76 -0.87
N GLU A 187 -2.31 -22.50 -1.32
CA GLU A 187 -3.50 -21.72 -1.02
C GLU A 187 -4.74 -22.30 -1.73
N PRO A 188 -5.86 -22.45 -1.03
CA PRO A 188 -7.12 -22.80 -1.67
C PRO A 188 -7.60 -21.63 -2.53
N GLN A 189 -8.33 -21.97 -3.58
CA GLN A 189 -9.15 -21.00 -4.30
C GLN A 189 -10.18 -20.39 -3.32
N ARG A 190 -10.28 -19.06 -3.31
CA ARG A 190 -11.22 -18.31 -2.45
C ARG A 190 -12.57 -18.12 -3.12
N TYR A 191 -12.59 -17.94 -4.44
CA TYR A 191 -13.81 -17.79 -5.24
C TYR A 191 -13.92 -18.88 -6.33
N PRO A 192 -15.06 -19.60 -6.43
CA PRO A 192 -15.24 -20.67 -7.40
C PRO A 192 -14.97 -20.22 -8.85
N GLY A 193 -14.04 -20.91 -9.51
CA GLY A 193 -13.65 -20.64 -10.90
C GLY A 193 -12.49 -19.66 -11.09
N ALA A 194 -12.08 -18.92 -10.05
CA ALA A 194 -10.92 -18.02 -10.11
C ALA A 194 -9.59 -18.78 -10.15
N ARG A 195 -8.56 -18.23 -10.77
CA ARG A 195 -7.20 -18.78 -10.61
C ARG A 195 -6.63 -18.30 -9.29
N VAL A 196 -5.96 -19.17 -8.54
CA VAL A 196 -5.23 -18.76 -7.32
C VAL A 196 -4.25 -17.61 -7.64
N SER A 197 -3.61 -17.62 -8.82
CA SER A 197 -2.74 -16.53 -9.27
C SER A 197 -3.42 -15.16 -9.39
N ASP A 198 -4.75 -15.13 -9.57
CA ASP A 198 -5.54 -13.91 -9.66
C ASP A 198 -6.04 -13.44 -8.27
N GLU A 199 -5.98 -14.31 -7.26
CA GLU A 199 -6.41 -14.06 -5.89
C GLU A 199 -5.26 -13.73 -4.93
N ILE A 200 -4.03 -14.06 -5.34
CA ILE A 200 -2.80 -13.76 -4.59
C ILE A 200 -2.20 -12.44 -5.08
N MET A 201 -2.26 -11.43 -4.23
CA MET A 201 -1.81 -10.07 -4.50
C MET A 201 -0.42 -9.81 -3.92
N LEU A 202 0.39 -9.09 -4.68
CA LEU A 202 1.73 -8.65 -4.32
C LEU A 202 1.70 -7.14 -4.03
N PHE A 203 2.24 -6.78 -2.87
CA PHE A 203 2.35 -5.40 -2.42
C PHE A 203 3.83 -5.06 -2.30
N LEU A 204 4.29 -4.12 -3.12
CA LEU A 204 5.68 -3.70 -3.18
C LEU A 204 5.83 -2.35 -2.50
N PHE A 205 6.54 -2.32 -1.37
CA PHE A 205 6.65 -1.12 -0.54
C PHE A 205 8.06 -0.54 -0.55
N ARG A 206 8.11 0.79 -0.50
CA ARG A 206 9.27 1.57 -0.08
C ARG A 206 9.09 1.99 1.36
N ALA A 207 10.12 1.81 2.18
CA ALA A 207 10.16 2.35 3.53
C ALA A 207 10.57 3.83 3.50
N GLN A 208 9.69 4.73 3.97
CA GLN A 208 9.95 6.17 4.04
C GLN A 208 10.10 6.60 5.50
N PRO A 209 11.32 6.76 6.01
CA PRO A 209 11.54 7.19 7.39
C PRO A 209 11.39 8.71 7.53
N LEU A 210 10.56 9.13 8.48
CA LEU A 210 10.56 10.46 9.06
C LEU A 210 11.32 10.40 10.39
N ILE A 211 12.43 11.13 10.49
CA ILE A 211 13.25 11.22 11.70
C ILE A 211 13.06 12.59 12.33
N MET A 212 12.67 12.60 13.59
CA MET A 212 12.52 13.80 14.40
C MET A 212 13.60 13.81 15.48
N THR A 213 14.37 14.88 15.54
CA THR A 213 15.41 15.09 16.55
C THR A 213 15.05 16.28 17.41
N THR A 214 15.03 16.10 18.73
CA THR A 214 14.85 17.18 19.70
C THR A 214 16.11 17.34 20.53
N PHE A 215 16.46 18.58 20.81
CA PHE A 215 17.65 18.96 21.57
C PHE A 215 17.23 19.73 22.83
N GLU A 216 17.87 19.41 23.95
CA GLU A 216 17.74 20.18 25.18
C GLU A 216 18.49 21.53 25.05
N PRO A 217 18.13 22.57 25.82
CA PRO A 217 18.73 23.90 25.66
C PRO A 217 20.24 23.97 25.87
N ASP A 218 20.82 23.01 26.59
CA ASP A 218 22.25 22.90 26.90
C ASP A 218 23.01 21.95 25.96
N HIS A 219 22.37 21.52 24.85
CA HIS A 219 23.01 20.65 23.87
C HIS A 219 24.16 21.36 23.13
N ASP A 220 25.31 20.71 23.10
CA ASP A 220 26.47 21.14 22.31
C ASP A 220 26.38 20.53 20.91
N PHE A 221 26.12 21.36 19.90
CA PHE A 221 25.83 20.91 18.54
C PHE A 221 27.09 20.51 17.77
N GLU A 222 27.09 19.30 17.24
CA GLU A 222 28.10 18.74 16.35
C GLU A 222 27.56 18.59 14.92
N ASN A 223 28.44 18.38 13.92
CA ASN A 223 28.02 18.27 12.52
C ASN A 223 27.10 17.05 12.29
N GLU A 224 27.34 15.99 13.03
CA GLU A 224 26.61 14.73 13.02
C GLU A 224 25.14 14.92 13.45
N ASP A 225 24.82 15.97 14.22
CA ASP A 225 23.46 16.31 14.64
C ASP A 225 22.55 16.73 13.49
N PHE A 226 23.16 17.26 12.42
CA PHE A 226 22.47 17.69 11.21
C PHE A 226 22.61 16.67 10.07
N SER A 227 23.23 15.51 10.33
CA SER A 227 23.30 14.46 9.32
C SER A 227 21.93 13.81 9.11
N GLY A 228 21.47 13.80 7.86
CA GLY A 228 20.28 13.06 7.44
C GLY A 228 20.57 11.59 7.10
N ALA A 229 21.78 11.10 7.41
CA ALA A 229 22.19 9.75 7.05
C ALA A 229 21.49 8.72 7.95
N TYR A 230 20.95 7.68 7.33
CA TYR A 230 20.36 6.54 8.04
C TYR A 230 20.64 5.24 7.29
N ASP A 231 20.67 4.13 8.03
CA ASP A 231 20.79 2.81 7.43
C ASP A 231 19.42 2.30 6.98
N HIS A 232 19.12 2.49 5.70
CA HIS A 232 17.84 2.09 5.10
C HIS A 232 17.60 0.58 5.22
N LYS A 233 18.62 -0.26 4.96
CA LYS A 233 18.46 -1.71 4.99
C LYS A 233 18.22 -2.23 6.39
N ARG A 234 18.82 -1.61 7.41
CA ARG A 234 18.52 -1.91 8.82
C ARG A 234 17.09 -1.51 9.21
N ILE A 235 16.56 -0.40 8.68
CA ILE A 235 15.16 0.00 8.90
C ILE A 235 14.19 -1.04 8.30
N VAL A 236 14.45 -1.46 7.07
CA VAL A 236 13.65 -2.46 6.35
C VAL A 236 13.71 -3.82 7.03
N ALA A 237 14.89 -4.25 7.47
CA ALA A 237 15.09 -5.48 8.23
C ALA A 237 14.41 -5.47 9.59
N ASP A 238 14.29 -4.31 10.25
CA ASP A 238 13.52 -4.20 11.48
C ASP A 238 12.00 -4.18 11.22
N ALA A 239 11.55 -3.51 10.15
CA ALA A 239 10.16 -3.52 9.72
C ALA A 239 9.65 -4.95 9.47
N GLU A 240 10.44 -5.78 8.77
CA GLU A 240 10.11 -7.21 8.55
C GLU A 240 9.83 -7.92 9.88
N LYS A 241 10.72 -7.74 10.85
CA LYS A 241 10.60 -8.37 12.17
C LYS A 241 9.39 -7.86 12.93
N ALA A 242 9.10 -6.55 12.87
CA ALA A 242 7.95 -5.93 13.50
C ALA A 242 6.64 -6.56 13.00
N PHE A 243 6.41 -6.52 11.69
CA PHE A 243 5.19 -7.07 11.08
C PHE A 243 5.07 -8.59 11.28
N VAL A 244 6.17 -9.34 11.10
CA VAL A 244 6.14 -10.80 11.23
C VAL A 244 5.96 -11.26 12.68
N SER A 245 6.57 -10.59 13.65
CA SER A 245 6.44 -10.98 15.07
C SER A 245 5.03 -10.72 15.62
N LEU A 246 4.40 -9.62 15.21
CA LEU A 246 3.06 -9.23 15.64
C LEU A 246 1.97 -9.99 14.90
N LEU A 247 1.97 -9.96 13.56
CA LEU A 247 0.89 -10.52 12.74
C LEU A 247 1.08 -12.02 12.44
N LYS A 248 2.31 -12.54 12.57
CA LYS A 248 2.65 -13.97 12.39
C LYS A 248 2.05 -14.62 11.13
N PRO A 249 2.12 -13.98 9.95
CA PRO A 249 1.50 -14.47 8.72
C PRO A 249 1.92 -15.90 8.38
N GLN A 250 0.99 -16.69 7.87
CA GLN A 250 1.07 -18.16 7.82
C GLN A 250 2.37 -18.69 7.18
N TYR A 251 2.81 -18.09 6.07
CA TYR A 251 3.95 -18.59 5.28
C TYR A 251 5.31 -18.05 5.74
N ASN A 252 5.37 -17.16 6.74
CA ASN A 252 6.64 -16.80 7.37
C ASN A 252 7.10 -17.91 8.32
N VAL A 253 8.12 -18.68 7.93
CA VAL A 253 8.70 -19.74 8.79
C VAL A 253 9.37 -19.17 10.03
N VAL A 254 10.14 -18.08 9.88
CA VAL A 254 10.79 -17.38 11.00
C VAL A 254 9.80 -16.36 11.58
N LYS A 255 9.52 -16.43 12.88
CA LYS A 255 8.54 -15.57 13.59
C LYS A 255 9.17 -14.51 14.51
N PHE A 256 10.50 -14.44 14.58
CA PHE A 256 11.24 -13.46 15.38
C PHE A 256 10.76 -13.33 16.84
N ALA A 257 10.69 -14.44 17.57
CA ALA A 257 10.16 -14.48 18.95
C ALA A 257 10.88 -13.55 19.96
N ASN A 258 12.09 -13.10 19.65
CA ASN A 258 12.88 -12.19 20.49
C ASN A 258 12.81 -10.72 20.06
N TYR A 259 12.00 -10.37 19.05
CA TYR A 259 11.80 -8.98 18.64
C TYR A 259 11.34 -8.14 19.85
N PRO A 260 11.92 -6.94 20.10
CA PRO A 260 12.71 -6.11 19.18
C PRO A 260 14.19 -6.46 19.09
N LYS A 261 14.71 -7.34 19.97
CA LYS A 261 16.14 -7.66 20.04
C LYS A 261 16.61 -8.42 18.80
N GLY A 262 17.73 -7.99 18.23
CA GLY A 262 18.36 -8.62 17.07
C GLY A 262 19.58 -7.84 16.57
N ALA A 263 20.48 -8.52 15.85
CA ALA A 263 21.74 -7.91 15.38
C ALA A 263 21.56 -7.01 14.15
N ASP A 264 20.54 -7.27 13.34
CA ASP A 264 20.27 -6.62 12.05
C ASP A 264 19.00 -5.73 12.08
N GLY A 265 18.43 -5.49 13.26
CA GLY A 265 17.31 -4.58 13.50
C GLY A 265 17.76 -3.29 14.20
N LEU A 266 16.82 -2.41 14.55
CA LEU A 266 17.08 -1.10 15.15
C LEU A 266 17.23 -1.11 16.66
N HIS A 267 17.08 -2.26 17.31
CA HIS A 267 17.37 -2.40 18.73
C HIS A 267 18.81 -1.97 19.04
N GLY A 268 18.97 -1.20 20.12
CA GLY A 268 20.26 -0.60 20.51
C GLY A 268 20.73 0.56 19.61
N SER A 269 19.88 1.06 18.69
CA SER A 269 20.14 2.34 18.01
C SER A 269 19.94 3.55 18.95
N ASP A 270 20.21 4.74 18.44
CA ASP A 270 20.02 6.01 19.14
C ASP A 270 18.57 6.53 19.10
N TYR A 271 17.64 5.78 18.51
CA TYR A 271 16.22 6.08 18.56
C TYR A 271 15.66 5.73 19.95
N VAL A 272 15.11 6.73 20.64
CA VAL A 272 14.39 6.49 21.90
C VAL A 272 13.06 5.79 21.66
N ARG A 273 12.46 6.04 20.48
CA ARG A 273 11.27 5.35 19.99
C ARG A 273 11.32 5.28 18.46
N TYR A 274 10.90 4.16 17.89
CA TYR A 274 10.69 4.05 16.45
C TYR A 274 9.43 3.28 16.11
N GLY A 275 8.85 3.52 14.94
CA GLY A 275 7.62 2.87 14.55
C GLY A 275 7.42 2.68 13.05
N TYR A 276 6.34 1.97 12.73
CA TYR A 276 5.95 1.53 11.39
C TYR A 276 4.45 1.70 11.19
N VAL A 277 4.07 2.26 10.05
CA VAL A 277 2.67 2.42 9.61
C VAL A 277 2.53 2.04 8.14
N ILE A 278 1.37 1.55 7.73
CA ILE A 278 1.05 1.34 6.32
C ILE A 278 0.42 2.63 5.78
N GLY A 279 1.10 3.28 4.85
CA GLY A 279 0.69 4.57 4.27
C GLY A 279 -0.26 4.44 3.09
N GLU A 280 -1.05 3.38 3.06
CA GLU A 280 -2.04 3.04 2.04
C GLU A 280 -3.34 2.63 2.71
N SER A 281 -4.49 2.87 2.07
CA SER A 281 -5.79 2.44 2.59
C SER A 281 -6.02 0.94 2.35
N ILE A 282 -5.17 0.10 2.93
CA ILE A 282 -5.15 -1.36 2.79
C ILE A 282 -5.24 -1.98 4.17
N THR A 283 -6.05 -3.03 4.30
CA THR A 283 -6.19 -3.78 5.56
C THR A 283 -5.66 -5.20 5.38
N PHE A 284 -4.84 -5.63 6.33
CA PHE A 284 -4.27 -6.97 6.38
C PHE A 284 -4.79 -7.77 7.57
N ASN A 285 -5.39 -8.92 7.30
CA ASN A 285 -5.91 -9.84 8.32
C ASN A 285 -4.97 -11.02 8.53
N THR A 286 -4.85 -11.48 9.78
CA THR A 286 -4.23 -12.75 10.13
C THR A 286 -5.01 -13.40 11.26
N ALA A 287 -4.70 -14.67 11.57
CA ALA A 287 -5.23 -15.33 12.76
C ALA A 287 -4.79 -14.67 14.08
N HIS A 288 -3.81 -13.76 14.05
CA HIS A 288 -3.23 -13.13 15.23
C HIS A 288 -3.59 -11.65 15.38
N GLY A 289 -4.38 -11.10 14.45
CA GLY A 289 -4.80 -9.71 14.48
C GLY A 289 -4.89 -9.11 13.08
N GLN A 290 -5.22 -7.83 13.07
CA GLN A 290 -5.39 -7.01 11.88
C GLN A 290 -4.41 -5.84 11.92
N MET A 291 -4.00 -5.36 10.75
CA MET A 291 -3.28 -4.11 10.58
C MET A 291 -3.92 -3.33 9.43
N SER A 292 -4.48 -2.17 9.77
CA SER A 292 -5.12 -1.25 8.82
C SER A 292 -4.19 -0.09 8.52
N GLY A 293 -3.93 0.18 7.25
CA GLY A 293 -3.28 1.41 6.82
C GLY A 293 -4.30 2.49 6.48
N ALA A 294 -3.82 3.72 6.36
CA ALA A 294 -4.63 4.83 5.91
C ALA A 294 -3.78 5.87 5.17
N ARG A 295 -4.41 6.57 4.24
CA ARG A 295 -3.78 7.60 3.43
C ARG A 295 -4.75 8.76 3.20
N ASP A 296 -4.29 9.97 3.44
CA ASP A 296 -5.00 11.18 3.06
C ASP A 296 -4.80 11.44 1.56
N PRO A 297 -5.87 11.53 0.77
CA PRO A 297 -5.76 11.68 -0.68
C PRO A 297 -5.25 13.07 -1.12
N LEU A 298 -5.34 14.09 -0.27
CA LEU A 298 -4.94 15.47 -0.62
C LEU A 298 -3.45 15.71 -0.38
N THR A 299 -2.93 15.20 0.73
CA THR A 299 -1.56 15.42 1.20
C THR A 299 -0.63 14.24 0.89
N GLY A 300 -1.20 13.07 0.57
CA GLY A 300 -0.44 11.84 0.42
C GLY A 300 0.23 11.36 1.71
N SER A 301 -0.18 11.89 2.86
CA SER A 301 0.34 11.49 4.17
C SER A 301 -0.51 10.36 4.77
N HIS A 302 0.06 9.63 5.72
CA HIS A 302 -0.75 8.73 6.56
C HIS A 302 -1.67 9.57 7.47
N THR A 303 -2.76 8.97 7.95
CA THR A 303 -3.70 9.61 8.86
C THR A 303 -3.75 8.89 10.21
N SER A 304 -4.43 9.47 11.18
CA SER A 304 -4.78 8.80 12.44
C SER A 304 -5.82 7.68 12.27
N GLU A 305 -6.24 7.36 11.04
CA GLU A 305 -7.06 6.17 10.75
C GLU A 305 -6.19 4.91 10.53
N ALA A 306 -4.86 5.07 10.41
CA ALA A 306 -3.94 3.95 10.30
C ALA A 306 -3.62 3.37 11.69
N ASP A 307 -3.45 2.05 11.77
CA ASP A 307 -2.80 1.37 12.88
C ASP A 307 -1.30 1.62 12.85
N SER A 308 -0.63 1.48 14.00
CA SER A 308 0.81 1.75 14.11
C SER A 308 1.51 0.78 15.05
N ILE A 309 2.72 0.38 14.67
CA ILE A 309 3.63 -0.38 15.53
C ILE A 309 4.67 0.58 16.08
N PHE A 310 4.89 0.60 17.39
CA PHE A 310 6.00 1.32 18.01
C PHE A 310 6.86 0.41 18.88
N VAL A 311 8.14 0.75 18.92
CA VAL A 311 9.14 0.12 19.78
C VAL A 311 9.80 1.17 20.65
N GLU A 312 9.87 0.89 21.95
CA GLU A 312 10.55 1.69 22.95
C GLU A 312 11.34 0.77 23.89
N GLY A 313 12.67 0.84 23.78
CA GLY A 313 13.57 -0.10 24.46
C GLY A 313 13.30 -1.54 24.04
N ASP A 314 12.85 -2.35 25.00
CA ASP A 314 12.50 -3.77 24.81
C ASP A 314 10.99 -3.99 24.56
N THR A 315 10.19 -2.92 24.59
CA THR A 315 8.72 -3.00 24.48
C THR A 315 8.28 -2.78 23.05
N VAL A 316 7.37 -3.63 22.56
CA VAL A 316 6.70 -3.49 21.27
C VAL A 316 5.22 -3.31 21.53
N SER A 317 4.63 -2.29 20.92
CA SER A 317 3.21 -1.97 21.07
C SER A 317 2.56 -1.82 19.69
N LEU A 318 1.41 -2.45 19.52
CA LEU A 318 0.51 -2.21 18.40
C LEU A 318 -0.57 -1.27 18.89
N PHE A 319 -0.74 -0.14 18.22
CA PHE A 319 -1.81 0.81 18.48
C PHE A 319 -2.82 0.71 17.34
N ILE A 320 -4.08 0.52 17.73
CA ILE A 320 -5.21 0.33 16.84
C ILE A 320 -6.00 1.64 16.75
N SER A 321 -6.21 2.12 15.53
CA SER A 321 -7.01 3.32 15.29
C SER A 321 -8.45 3.14 15.75
N GLY A 322 -9.03 4.18 16.34
CA GLY A 322 -10.39 4.16 16.90
C GLY A 322 -10.50 3.41 18.24
N VAL A 323 -9.45 2.69 18.67
CA VAL A 323 -9.38 2.01 19.97
C VAL A 323 -8.39 2.72 20.89
N ASP A 324 -7.12 2.77 20.50
CA ASP A 324 -6.04 3.35 21.31
C ASP A 324 -5.93 4.87 21.13
N TYR A 325 -6.40 5.38 19.99
CA TYR A 325 -6.66 6.80 19.78
C TYR A 325 -7.99 6.97 19.05
N PRO A 326 -8.98 7.67 19.64
CA PRO A 326 -10.25 7.91 18.97
C PRO A 326 -10.03 8.76 17.72
N SER A 327 -10.64 8.37 16.61
CA SER A 327 -10.75 9.18 15.41
C SER A 327 -11.58 10.42 15.76
N GLY A 328 -10.90 11.53 16.05
CA GLY A 328 -11.55 12.81 16.37
C GLY A 328 -12.62 13.15 15.32
N GLY A 329 -13.83 13.43 15.81
CA GLY A 329 -15.07 13.39 15.04
C GLY A 329 -15.11 14.27 13.79
N LYS A 330 -15.61 13.68 12.69
CA LYS A 330 -16.20 14.42 11.57
C LYS A 330 -17.47 15.20 11.98
N GLU A 331 -17.94 15.08 13.22
CA GLU A 331 -19.15 15.75 13.72
C GLU A 331 -18.90 17.10 14.43
N ALA A 332 -17.65 17.54 14.64
CA ALA A 332 -17.38 18.75 15.46
C ALA A 332 -17.22 20.07 14.69
N LEU A 333 -17.47 20.12 13.37
CA LEU A 333 -17.41 21.37 12.57
C LEU A 333 -18.77 21.84 12.05
N ALA A 334 -19.87 21.17 12.39
CA ALA A 334 -21.22 21.70 12.21
C ALA A 334 -21.67 22.36 13.52
N SER A 335 -21.04 23.48 13.89
CA SER A 335 -21.64 24.40 14.87
C SER A 335 -21.88 25.75 14.17
N GLU A 336 -23.16 26.08 14.19
CA GLU A 336 -23.94 27.22 13.70
C GLU A 336 -23.22 28.45 13.13
N PRO A 337 -23.79 29.09 12.09
CA PRO A 337 -23.38 30.44 11.71
C PRO A 337 -23.63 31.39 12.88
N PRO A 338 -22.75 32.39 13.10
CA PRO A 338 -22.96 33.37 14.15
C PRO A 338 -24.26 34.13 13.87
N ALA A 339 -25.16 34.11 14.85
CA ALA A 339 -26.22 35.09 14.95
C ALA A 339 -25.60 36.44 15.31
N ASP A 340 -25.54 37.34 14.34
CA ASP A 340 -26.09 38.71 14.41
C ASP A 340 -25.86 39.46 13.07
#